data_AF-A0A956EK32-F1
#
_entry.id   AF-A0A956EK32-F1
#
_cell.length_a   1.000
_cell.length_b   1.000
_cell.length_c   1.000
_cell.angle_alpha   90.00
_cell.angle_beta   90.00
_cell.angle_gamma   90.00
#
_symmetry.space_group_name_H-M   'P 1'
#
loop_
_entity.id
_entity.type
_entity.pdbx_description
1 polymer ?
#
loop_
_entity_poly.entity_id
_entity_poly.type
_entity_poly.pdbx_seq_one_letter_code
_entity_poly.pdbx_strand_id
1 'polypeptide(L)'
;MSEARQRLHWMIAWRHLRVGDKPPAFVGPLLIIAFYLIIIGLGFAARANLGPEVVPPPELLVPELAIGAPKPPPAVETYYGLIGGVTLFTGAMLLLGALLARFFTVLATVIIISVMLGCMALVVVLSLMTGLEHELRDKILGQLAHIRIAREDHRPFADYQEVTERVAATPGIVGASPYLQGEVMVRNGLNRQGGILTGIIPERQASVSYLPDIIVKNEGSYSYLDHPELIPEPSFSFEVTADDKPSVKEAPAEEERLG
;
A
#
# COMPACT_ATOMS: atom_id res chain seq x y z
N MET A 1 -16.27 8.83 18.37
CA MET A 1 -16.10 10.25 17.98
C MET A 1 -14.65 10.76 18.07
N SER A 2 -13.65 9.92 18.38
CA SER A 2 -12.23 10.32 18.49
C SER A 2 -11.44 10.19 17.16
N GLU A 3 -11.69 9.15 16.35
CA GLU A 3 -10.94 8.90 15.11
C GLU A 3 -11.16 9.94 14.01
N ALA A 4 -12.40 10.43 13.85
CA ALA A 4 -12.71 11.45 12.84
C ALA A 4 -11.95 12.77 13.09
N ARG A 5 -11.67 13.09 14.37
CA ARG A 5 -10.86 14.25 14.75
C ARG A 5 -9.37 14.05 14.42
N GLN A 6 -8.84 12.85 14.63
CA GLN A 6 -7.44 12.54 14.30
C GLN A 6 -7.17 12.53 12.78
N ARG A 7 -8.10 12.01 11.97
CA ARG A 7 -8.00 12.06 10.50
C ARG A 7 -7.97 13.50 9.96
N LEU A 8 -8.72 14.41 10.58
CA LEU A 8 -8.71 15.84 10.21
C LEU A 8 -7.35 16.50 10.50
N HIS A 9 -6.73 16.17 11.63
CA HIS A 9 -5.44 16.75 12.03
C HIS A 9 -4.30 16.35 11.09
N TRP A 10 -4.26 15.09 10.63
CA TRP A 10 -3.29 14.65 9.62
C TRP A 10 -3.46 15.39 8.28
N MET A 11 -4.70 15.55 7.83
CA MET A 11 -4.99 16.23 6.56
C MET A 11 -4.67 17.73 6.61
N ILE A 12 -4.87 18.36 7.77
CA ILE A 12 -4.47 19.75 8.05
C ILE A 12 -2.94 19.86 8.10
N ALA A 13 -2.24 18.95 8.78
CA ALA A 13 -0.78 18.91 8.83
C ALA A 13 -0.16 18.74 7.44
N TRP A 14 -0.73 17.89 6.59
CA TRP A 14 -0.26 17.71 5.21
C TRP A 14 -0.49 18.94 4.32
N ARG A 15 -1.55 19.72 4.59
CA ARG A 15 -1.76 21.01 3.91
C ARG A 15 -0.70 22.04 4.31
N HIS A 16 -0.19 21.99 5.55
CA HIS A 16 0.87 22.88 6.02
C HIS A 16 2.27 22.46 5.56
N LEU A 17 2.52 21.18 5.28
CA LEU A 17 3.78 20.69 4.69
C LEU A 17 4.01 21.14 3.24
N ARG A 18 2.95 21.50 2.50
CA ARG A 18 3.03 22.08 1.14
C ARG A 18 3.41 23.56 1.09
N VAL A 19 3.69 24.19 2.22
CA VAL A 19 4.20 25.57 2.27
C VAL A 19 5.63 25.68 1.69
N GLY A 20 6.32 24.56 1.45
CA GLY A 20 7.62 24.49 0.77
C GLY A 20 7.63 24.84 -0.73
N ASP A 21 6.47 25.00 -1.38
CA ASP A 21 6.39 25.32 -2.81
C ASP A 21 6.71 26.80 -3.13
N LYS A 22 6.80 27.66 -2.11
CA LYS A 22 7.23 29.04 -2.32
C LYS A 22 8.76 29.07 -2.29
N PRO A 23 9.42 29.64 -3.32
CA PRO A 23 10.84 29.93 -3.20
C PRO A 23 11.05 30.73 -1.92
N PRO A 24 12.17 30.53 -1.20
CA PRO A 24 12.43 31.21 0.06
C PRO A 24 12.10 32.70 -0.09
N ALA A 25 11.41 33.30 0.88
CA ALA A 25 10.84 34.65 0.73
C ALA A 25 11.89 35.73 0.33
N PHE A 26 13.17 35.46 0.60
CA PHE A 26 14.30 36.31 0.20
C PHE A 26 14.68 36.20 -1.29
N VAL A 27 14.33 35.12 -2.00
CA VAL A 27 14.75 34.89 -3.41
C VAL A 27 14.11 35.88 -4.37
N GLY A 28 12.84 36.24 -4.15
CA GLY A 28 12.13 37.26 -4.92
C GLY A 28 12.82 38.63 -4.91
N PRO A 29 13.03 39.25 -3.73
CA PRO A 29 13.75 40.52 -3.65
C PRO A 29 15.22 40.40 -4.08
N LEU A 30 15.89 39.28 -3.84
CA LEU A 30 17.27 39.05 -4.28
C LEU A 30 17.40 39.07 -5.82
N LEU A 31 16.42 38.51 -6.54
CA LEU A 31 16.37 38.56 -8.00
C LEU A 31 16.21 39.98 -8.53
N ILE A 32 15.38 40.79 -7.88
CA ILE A 32 15.18 42.21 -8.23
C ILE A 32 16.50 42.99 -8.02
N ILE A 33 17.19 42.77 -6.90
CA ILE A 33 18.48 43.39 -6.60
C ILE A 33 19.55 42.94 -7.61
N ALA A 34 19.59 41.65 -7.96
CA ALA A 34 20.53 41.13 -8.95
C ALA A 34 20.29 41.75 -10.34
N PHE A 35 19.04 41.84 -10.79
CA PHE A 35 18.69 42.45 -12.07
C PHE A 35 19.03 43.95 -12.09
N TYR A 36 18.76 44.64 -10.97
CA TYR A 36 19.13 46.05 -10.79
C TYR A 36 20.66 46.27 -10.87
N LEU A 37 21.45 45.42 -10.21
CA LEU A 37 22.91 45.48 -10.28
C LEU A 37 23.46 45.19 -11.69
N ILE A 38 22.84 44.27 -12.43
CA ILE A 38 23.19 43.99 -13.83
C ILE A 38 22.88 45.19 -14.72
N ILE A 39 21.71 45.81 -14.57
CA ILE A 39 21.33 47.02 -15.34
C ILE A 39 22.30 48.17 -15.04
N ILE A 40 22.63 48.40 -13.78
CA ILE A 40 23.59 49.44 -13.38
C ILE A 40 24.97 49.15 -13.94
N GLY A 41 25.48 47.92 -13.78
CA GLY A 41 26.79 47.54 -14.27
C GLY A 41 26.90 47.65 -15.80
N LEU A 42 25.83 47.28 -16.51
CA LEU A 42 25.72 47.48 -17.96
C LEU A 42 25.72 48.97 -18.33
N GLY A 43 25.03 49.81 -17.56
CA GLY A 43 25.02 51.26 -17.74
C GLY A 43 26.40 51.90 -17.56
N PHE A 44 27.13 51.48 -16.53
CA PHE A 44 28.52 51.93 -16.29
C PHE A 44 29.48 51.45 -17.38
N ALA A 45 29.35 50.19 -17.81
CA ALA A 45 30.15 49.65 -18.90
C ALA A 45 29.86 50.36 -20.24
N ALA A 46 28.59 50.66 -20.54
CA ALA A 46 28.22 51.42 -21.72
C ALA A 46 28.76 52.85 -21.69
N ARG A 47 28.72 53.52 -20.53
CA ARG A 47 29.27 54.87 -20.37
C ARG A 47 30.79 54.92 -20.49
N ALA A 48 31.48 53.86 -20.09
CA ALA A 48 32.93 53.71 -20.25
C ALA A 48 33.33 53.50 -21.73
N ASN A 49 32.46 52.85 -22.53
CA ASN A 49 32.74 52.57 -23.95
C ASN A 49 32.25 53.66 -24.91
N LEU A 50 31.33 54.53 -24.47
CA LEU A 50 30.75 55.66 -25.24
C LEU A 50 31.31 57.03 -24.80
N GLY A 51 32.43 57.05 -24.07
CA GLY A 51 33.09 58.29 -23.68
C GLY A 51 33.53 59.09 -24.92
N PRO A 52 33.43 60.43 -24.92
CA PRO A 52 33.95 61.23 -26.02
C PRO A 52 35.46 61.00 -26.13
N GLU A 53 35.89 60.46 -27.28
CA GLU A 53 37.30 60.30 -27.60
C GLU A 53 37.95 61.68 -27.54
N VAL A 54 38.83 61.90 -26.57
CA VAL A 54 39.48 63.20 -26.35
C VAL A 54 40.44 63.43 -27.52
N VAL A 55 39.97 64.11 -28.56
CA VAL A 55 40.80 64.59 -29.66
C VAL A 55 41.92 65.44 -29.06
N PRO A 56 43.20 65.09 -29.28
CA PRO A 56 44.29 65.87 -28.71
C PRO A 56 44.21 67.32 -29.21
N PRO A 57 44.54 68.32 -28.38
CA PRO A 57 44.72 69.67 -28.88
C PRO A 57 45.76 69.63 -30.03
N PRO A 58 45.59 70.41 -31.10
CA PRO A 58 46.57 70.46 -32.18
C PRO A 58 47.87 71.03 -31.62
N GLU A 59 48.77 70.16 -31.14
CA GLU A 59 50.08 70.58 -30.70
C GLU A 59 50.93 70.96 -31.92
N LEU A 60 51.53 72.14 -31.77
CA LEU A 60 52.49 72.77 -32.66
C LEU A 60 53.49 71.77 -33.25
N LEU A 61 53.64 71.85 -34.56
CA LEU A 61 54.64 71.27 -35.45
C LEU A 61 56.04 71.03 -34.81
N VAL A 62 56.25 69.90 -34.14
CA VAL A 62 57.59 69.35 -33.87
C VAL A 62 57.68 67.94 -34.50
N PRO A 63 58.32 67.80 -35.67
CA PRO A 63 58.67 66.49 -36.18
C PRO A 63 59.81 65.95 -35.31
N GLU A 64 59.89 64.62 -35.15
CA GLU A 64 61.04 63.89 -34.59
C GLU A 64 61.02 63.45 -33.10
N LEU A 65 59.87 63.18 -32.45
CA LEU A 65 59.84 62.19 -31.34
C LEU A 65 58.43 61.71 -30.91
N ALA A 66 57.61 61.21 -31.84
CA ALA A 66 56.31 60.61 -31.49
C ALA A 66 56.23 59.15 -31.95
N ILE A 67 57.05 58.29 -31.35
CA ILE A 67 56.79 56.85 -31.38
C ILE A 67 55.56 56.63 -30.48
N GLY A 68 54.43 56.30 -31.10
CA GLY A 68 53.13 56.19 -30.47
C GLY A 68 53.08 55.18 -29.34
N ALA A 69 53.25 55.64 -28.10
CA ALA A 69 52.67 54.97 -26.96
C ALA A 69 51.15 55.24 -26.99
N PRO A 70 50.28 54.22 -26.96
CA PRO A 70 48.85 54.44 -26.79
C PRO A 70 48.66 55.23 -25.49
N LYS A 71 48.15 56.45 -25.59
CA LYS A 71 47.88 57.28 -24.41
C LYS A 71 46.87 56.52 -23.54
N PRO A 72 47.17 56.25 -22.25
CA PRO A 72 46.26 55.51 -21.40
C PRO A 72 44.93 56.28 -21.30
N PRO A 73 43.78 55.59 -21.30
CA PRO A 73 42.49 56.24 -21.14
C PRO A 73 42.50 57.10 -19.86
N PRO A 74 41.80 58.24 -19.84
CA PRO A 74 41.76 59.10 -18.67
C PRO A 74 41.33 58.29 -17.44
N ALA A 75 41.98 58.53 -16.29
CA ALA A 75 41.81 57.71 -15.07
C ALA A 75 40.33 57.53 -14.62
N VAL A 76 39.46 58.46 -15.02
CA VAL A 76 38.01 58.40 -14.77
C VAL A 76 37.29 57.32 -15.59
N GLU A 77 37.72 57.02 -16.82
CA GLU A 77 37.09 55.99 -17.67
C GLU A 77 37.44 54.56 -17.22
N THR A 78 38.68 54.35 -16.76
CA THR A 78 39.12 53.07 -16.18
C THR A 78 38.34 52.72 -14.91
N TYR A 79 37.99 53.73 -14.09
CA TYR A 79 37.24 53.52 -12.85
C TYR A 79 35.79 53.06 -13.11
N TYR A 80 35.12 53.64 -14.11
CA TYR A 80 33.76 53.23 -14.50
C TYR A 80 33.72 51.81 -15.09
N GLY A 81 34.74 51.41 -15.85
CA GLY A 81 34.85 50.03 -16.36
C GLY A 81 35.05 49.00 -15.24
N LEU A 82 35.91 49.31 -14.25
CA LEU A 82 36.16 48.42 -13.11
C LEU A 82 34.90 48.22 -12.26
N ILE A 83 34.19 49.31 -11.93
CA ILE A 83 32.95 49.26 -11.16
C ILE A 83 31.84 48.52 -11.92
N GLY A 84 31.69 48.79 -13.22
CA GLY A 84 30.75 48.09 -14.08
C GLY A 84 31.00 46.57 -14.10
N GLY A 85 32.26 46.17 -14.19
CA GLY A 85 32.66 44.75 -14.17
C GLY A 85 32.33 44.06 -12.84
N VAL A 86 32.67 44.68 -11.71
CA VAL A 86 32.39 44.12 -10.38
C VAL A 86 30.89 44.00 -10.12
N THR A 87 30.11 45.03 -10.49
CA THR A 87 28.65 45.03 -10.29
C THR A 87 27.93 44.00 -11.16
N LEU A 88 28.34 43.84 -12.43
CA LEU A 88 27.84 42.78 -13.31
C LEU A 88 28.18 41.39 -12.76
N PHE A 89 29.42 41.20 -12.29
CA PHE A 89 29.85 39.92 -11.74
C PHE A 89 29.04 39.54 -10.49
N THR A 90 28.85 40.48 -9.56
CA THR A 90 28.02 40.24 -8.37
C THR A 90 26.56 39.96 -8.72
N GLY A 91 25.98 40.70 -9.67
CA GLY A 91 24.62 40.47 -10.15
C GLY A 91 24.45 39.09 -10.80
N ALA A 92 25.39 38.67 -11.63
CA ALA A 92 25.39 37.33 -12.26
C ALA A 92 25.54 36.21 -11.23
N MET A 93 26.45 36.37 -10.26
CA MET A 93 26.66 35.42 -9.16
C MET A 93 25.39 35.23 -8.32
N LEU A 94 24.70 36.32 -7.98
CA LEU A 94 23.44 36.28 -7.24
C LEU A 94 22.29 35.63 -8.02
N LEU A 95 22.20 35.91 -9.33
CA LEU A 95 21.19 35.31 -10.20
C LEU A 95 21.38 33.80 -10.32
N LEU A 96 22.62 33.34 -10.47
CA LEU A 96 22.95 31.91 -10.50
C LEU A 96 22.61 31.23 -9.17
N GLY A 97 23.00 31.83 -8.03
CA GLY A 97 22.67 31.29 -6.70
C GLY A 97 21.17 31.17 -6.47
N ALA A 98 20.38 32.13 -6.91
CA ALA A 98 18.92 32.11 -6.80
C ALA A 98 18.27 30.99 -7.65
N LEU A 99 18.81 30.71 -8.83
CA LEU A 99 18.36 29.60 -9.68
C LEU A 99 18.65 28.24 -9.02
N LEU A 100 19.89 28.04 -8.53
CA LEU A 100 20.29 26.79 -7.88
C LEU A 100 19.45 26.50 -6.62
N ALA A 101 19.15 27.52 -5.80
CA ALA A 101 18.36 27.37 -4.59
C ALA A 101 16.95 26.76 -4.85
N ARG A 102 16.33 27.06 -6.00
CA ARG A 102 15.03 26.49 -6.38
C ARG A 102 15.13 24.99 -6.69
N PHE A 103 16.19 24.54 -7.35
CA PHE A 103 16.39 23.12 -7.67
C PHE A 103 16.60 22.27 -6.40
N PHE A 104 17.34 22.77 -5.41
CA PHE A 104 17.57 22.04 -4.17
C PHE A 104 16.28 21.76 -3.36
N THR A 105 15.30 22.66 -3.41
CA THR A 105 14.02 22.48 -2.68
C THR A 105 13.17 21.35 -3.29
N VAL A 106 13.14 21.25 -4.62
CA VAL A 106 12.44 20.16 -5.32
C VAL A 106 13.10 18.81 -5.03
N LEU A 107 14.44 18.76 -5.07
CA LEU A 107 15.19 17.54 -4.77
C LEU A 107 14.89 17.01 -3.36
N ALA A 108 14.90 17.89 -2.35
CA ALA A 108 14.59 17.51 -0.98
C ALA A 108 13.18 16.89 -0.86
N THR A 109 12.20 17.43 -1.58
CA THR A 109 10.83 16.92 -1.58
C THR A 109 10.76 15.50 -2.18
N VAL A 110 11.45 15.27 -3.30
CA VAL A 110 11.51 13.95 -3.94
C VAL A 110 12.17 12.91 -3.02
N ILE A 111 13.23 13.29 -2.31
CA ILE A 111 13.92 12.40 -1.35
C ILE A 111 12.99 12.01 -0.20
N ILE A 112 12.23 12.96 0.36
CA ILE A 112 11.29 12.66 1.44
C ILE A 112 10.22 11.67 0.96
N ILE A 113 9.67 11.88 -0.24
CA ILE A 113 8.67 10.99 -0.83
C ILE A 113 9.24 9.58 -1.06
N SER A 114 10.47 9.46 -1.56
CA SER A 114 11.07 8.15 -1.84
C SER A 114 11.32 7.35 -0.56
N VAL A 115 11.83 8.00 0.49
CA VAL A 115 12.02 7.35 1.81
C VAL A 115 10.68 6.93 2.40
N MET A 116 9.64 7.77 2.32
CA MET A 116 8.29 7.40 2.77
C MET A 116 7.76 6.17 2.03
N LEU A 117 7.91 6.12 0.71
CA LEU A 117 7.49 4.96 -0.10
C LEU A 117 8.26 3.69 0.29
N GLY A 118 9.58 3.79 0.49
CA GLY A 118 10.41 2.67 0.89
C GLY A 118 10.04 2.12 2.27
N CYS A 119 9.87 3.01 3.26
CA CYS A 119 9.44 2.61 4.60
C CYS A 119 8.03 1.99 4.58
N MET A 120 7.10 2.57 3.82
CA MET A 120 5.73 2.04 3.70
C MET A 120 5.74 0.61 3.16
N ALA A 121 6.49 0.35 2.08
CA ALA A 121 6.60 -0.99 1.51
C ALA A 121 7.17 -2.00 2.51
N LEU A 122 8.21 -1.62 3.25
CA LEU A 122 8.84 -2.48 4.25
C LEU A 122 7.86 -2.84 5.38
N VAL A 123 7.12 -1.85 5.89
CA VAL A 123 6.13 -2.06 6.96
C VAL A 123 4.98 -2.95 6.48
N VAL A 124 4.49 -2.75 5.25
CA VAL A 124 3.41 -3.57 4.68
C VAL A 124 3.83 -5.04 4.56
N VAL A 125 5.03 -5.30 4.03
CA VAL A 125 5.52 -6.69 3.89
C VAL A 125 5.69 -7.35 5.25
N LEU A 126 6.26 -6.64 6.21
CA LEU A 126 6.41 -7.16 7.57
C LEU A 126 5.04 -7.48 8.19
N SER A 127 4.09 -6.56 8.07
CA SER A 127 2.72 -6.76 8.57
C SER A 127 2.01 -7.93 7.89
N LEU A 128 2.21 -8.12 6.59
CA LEU A 128 1.59 -9.21 5.84
C LEU A 128 2.16 -10.56 6.28
N MET A 129 3.49 -10.65 6.40
CA MET A 129 4.16 -11.89 6.82
C MET A 129 3.76 -12.27 8.23
N THR A 130 3.78 -11.32 9.18
CA THR A 130 3.37 -11.59 10.56
C THR A 130 1.90 -11.95 10.67
N GLY A 131 1.02 -11.27 9.93
CA GLY A 131 -0.42 -11.59 9.93
C GLY A 131 -0.72 -12.98 9.34
N LEU A 132 -0.10 -13.29 8.20
CA LEU A 132 -0.28 -14.58 7.53
C LEU A 132 0.32 -15.73 8.31
N GLU A 133 1.49 -15.55 8.92
CA GLU A 133 2.10 -16.54 9.80
C GLU A 133 1.19 -16.89 10.97
N HIS A 134 0.62 -15.89 11.63
CA HIS A 134 -0.31 -16.10 12.73
C HIS A 134 -1.56 -16.86 12.28
N GLU A 135 -2.18 -16.44 11.18
CA GLU A 135 -3.39 -17.08 10.65
C GLU A 135 -3.13 -18.53 10.22
N LEU A 136 -2.01 -18.79 9.54
CA LEU A 136 -1.66 -20.15 9.13
C LEU A 136 -1.32 -21.02 10.33
N ARG A 137 -0.57 -20.49 11.30
CA ARG A 137 -0.25 -21.20 12.54
C ARG A 137 -1.52 -21.59 13.29
N ASP A 138 -2.44 -20.65 13.45
CA ASP A 138 -3.69 -20.88 14.17
C ASP A 138 -4.59 -21.87 13.44
N LYS A 139 -4.65 -21.82 12.10
CA LYS A 139 -5.39 -22.82 11.31
C LYS A 139 -4.78 -24.21 11.38
N ILE A 140 -3.46 -24.32 11.36
CA ILE A 140 -2.75 -25.61 11.44
C ILE A 140 -2.90 -26.23 12.83
N LEU A 141 -2.78 -25.43 13.90
CA LEU A 141 -2.79 -25.93 15.29
C LEU A 141 -4.19 -25.98 15.91
N GLY A 142 -5.11 -25.12 15.49
CA GLY A 142 -6.38 -24.90 16.17
C GLY A 142 -7.58 -25.63 15.57
N GLN A 143 -7.57 -25.94 14.27
CA GLN A 143 -8.83 -26.31 13.59
C GLN A 143 -9.10 -27.82 13.54
N LEU A 144 -8.08 -28.66 13.71
CA LEU A 144 -8.16 -30.11 13.52
C LEU A 144 -7.64 -30.87 14.75
N ALA A 145 -8.19 -32.06 14.99
CA ALA A 145 -7.67 -32.97 16.01
C ALA A 145 -6.18 -33.26 15.73
N HIS A 146 -5.34 -33.07 16.76
CA HIS A 146 -3.89 -33.25 16.67
C HIS A 146 -3.48 -34.68 16.26
N ILE A 147 -4.32 -35.67 16.57
CA ILE A 147 -4.10 -37.08 16.26
C ILE A 147 -5.38 -37.63 15.64
N ARG A 148 -5.25 -38.33 14.51
CA ARG A 148 -6.32 -39.10 13.88
C ARG A 148 -5.98 -40.58 13.94
N ILE A 149 -6.95 -41.38 14.37
CA ILE A 149 -6.83 -42.82 14.44
C ILE A 149 -7.73 -43.41 13.35
N ALA A 150 -7.10 -44.08 12.38
CA ALA A 150 -7.79 -44.79 11.31
C ALA A 150 -7.26 -46.22 11.25
N ARG A 151 -8.09 -47.15 10.75
CA ARG A 151 -7.62 -48.50 10.47
C ARG A 151 -6.80 -48.51 9.18
N GLU A 152 -5.78 -49.35 9.13
CA GLU A 152 -4.93 -49.52 7.94
C GLU A 152 -5.73 -49.95 6.70
N ASP A 153 -6.77 -50.77 6.90
CA ASP A 153 -7.67 -51.25 5.85
C ASP A 153 -8.75 -50.24 5.43
N HIS A 154 -8.72 -49.02 5.98
CA HIS A 154 -9.69 -47.94 5.71
C HIS A 154 -11.16 -48.34 5.97
N ARG A 155 -11.39 -49.42 6.72
CA ARG A 155 -12.74 -49.85 7.08
C ARG A 155 -13.26 -49.09 8.31
N PRO A 156 -14.58 -48.92 8.46
CA PRO A 156 -15.17 -48.38 9.68
C PRO A 156 -14.83 -49.25 10.91
N PHE A 157 -14.78 -48.63 12.08
CA PHE A 157 -14.73 -49.33 13.35
C PHE A 157 -16.13 -49.85 13.68
N ALA A 158 -16.28 -51.16 13.90
CA ALA A 158 -17.53 -51.73 14.42
C ALA A 158 -17.77 -51.28 15.88
N ASP A 159 -16.71 -51.33 16.71
CA ASP A 159 -16.75 -50.99 18.13
C ASP A 159 -16.20 -49.59 18.42
N TYR A 160 -16.63 -48.60 17.64
CA TYR A 160 -16.09 -47.23 17.72
C TYR A 160 -16.26 -46.58 19.11
N GLN A 161 -17.31 -46.94 19.86
CA GLN A 161 -17.56 -46.40 21.20
C GLN A 161 -16.50 -46.87 22.21
N GLU A 162 -16.25 -48.18 22.28
CA GLU A 162 -15.25 -48.75 23.19
C GLU A 162 -13.84 -48.24 22.88
N VAL A 163 -13.49 -48.14 21.59
CA VAL A 163 -12.19 -47.58 21.17
C VAL A 163 -12.07 -46.12 21.59
N THR A 164 -13.13 -45.32 21.42
CA THR A 164 -13.13 -43.90 21.80
C THR A 164 -12.94 -43.74 23.31
N GLU A 165 -13.63 -44.53 24.13
CA GLU A 165 -13.52 -44.48 25.58
C GLU A 165 -12.13 -44.90 26.09
N ARG A 166 -11.57 -45.97 25.51
CA ARG A 166 -10.19 -46.39 25.82
C ARG A 166 -9.16 -45.32 25.48
N VAL A 167 -9.35 -44.63 24.35
CA VAL A 167 -8.47 -43.50 23.96
C VAL A 167 -8.67 -42.34 24.93
N ALA A 168 -9.91 -41.93 25.22
CA ALA A 168 -10.19 -40.84 26.16
C ALA A 168 -9.61 -41.08 27.57
N ALA A 169 -9.53 -42.34 28.01
CA ALA A 169 -8.96 -42.71 29.32
C ALA A 169 -7.42 -42.64 29.40
N THR A 170 -6.73 -42.43 28.27
CA THR A 170 -5.25 -42.37 28.24
C THR A 170 -4.76 -41.04 28.81
N PRO A 171 -3.75 -41.03 29.70
CA PRO A 171 -3.24 -39.80 30.29
C PRO A 171 -2.68 -38.84 29.23
N GLY A 172 -3.10 -37.57 29.29
CA GLY A 172 -2.68 -36.51 28.37
C GLY A 172 -3.68 -36.21 27.24
N ILE A 173 -4.77 -36.97 27.11
CA ILE A 173 -5.83 -36.72 26.12
C ILE A 173 -6.88 -35.78 26.71
N VAL A 174 -7.11 -34.64 26.04
CA VAL A 174 -8.06 -33.59 26.46
C VAL A 174 -9.50 -33.91 26.01
N GLY A 175 -9.64 -34.57 24.85
CA GLY A 175 -10.93 -34.95 24.30
C GLY A 175 -10.76 -35.95 23.15
N ALA A 176 -11.75 -36.82 22.97
CA ALA A 176 -11.80 -37.79 21.89
C ALA A 176 -13.19 -37.78 21.26
N SER A 177 -13.26 -37.69 19.94
CA SER A 177 -14.50 -37.66 19.18
C SER A 177 -14.41 -38.62 18.00
N PRO A 178 -15.37 -39.55 17.83
CA PRO A 178 -15.45 -40.39 16.65
C PRO A 178 -15.94 -39.54 15.48
N TYR A 179 -15.41 -39.81 14.27
CA TYR A 179 -15.85 -39.17 13.05
C TYR A 179 -16.01 -40.19 11.92
N LEU A 180 -16.92 -39.90 11.00
CA LEU A 180 -17.11 -40.66 9.76
C LEU A 180 -16.93 -39.70 8.58
N GLN A 181 -16.08 -40.05 7.62
CA GLN A 181 -15.87 -39.23 6.43
C GLN A 181 -16.23 -40.01 5.18
N GLY A 182 -17.01 -39.41 4.29
CA GLY A 182 -17.41 -40.01 3.02
C GLY A 182 -17.50 -38.97 1.91
N GLU A 183 -17.17 -39.37 0.69
CA GLU A 183 -17.36 -38.53 -0.49
C GLU A 183 -18.82 -38.62 -0.94
N VAL A 184 -19.45 -37.46 -1.13
CA VAL A 184 -20.85 -37.35 -1.54
C VAL A 184 -20.97 -36.43 -2.76
N MET A 185 -22.01 -36.63 -3.54
CA MET A 185 -22.36 -35.75 -4.65
C MET A 185 -23.62 -34.98 -4.29
N VAL A 186 -23.48 -33.67 -4.08
CA VAL A 186 -24.63 -32.79 -3.84
C VAL A 186 -25.18 -32.36 -5.19
N ARG A 187 -26.49 -32.57 -5.41
CA ARG A 187 -27.17 -32.20 -6.64
C ARG A 187 -28.26 -31.18 -6.36
N ASN A 188 -28.28 -30.10 -7.13
CA ASN A 188 -29.39 -29.16 -7.19
C ASN A 188 -29.76 -28.93 -8.66
N GLY A 189 -30.91 -29.45 -9.08
CA GLY A 189 -31.35 -29.41 -10.48
C GLY A 189 -30.29 -29.96 -11.44
N LEU A 190 -29.75 -29.08 -12.28
CA LEU A 190 -28.69 -29.37 -13.26
C LEU A 190 -27.26 -29.31 -12.69
N ASN A 191 -27.07 -28.71 -11.51
CA ASN A 191 -25.75 -28.56 -10.90
C ASN A 191 -25.39 -29.80 -10.06
N ARG A 192 -24.17 -30.32 -10.25
CA ARG A 192 -23.61 -31.45 -9.49
C ARG A 192 -22.25 -31.04 -8.97
N GLN A 193 -22.08 -31.12 -7.66
CA GLN A 193 -20.81 -30.81 -7.02
C GLN A 193 -20.43 -31.92 -6.04
N GLY A 194 -19.22 -32.44 -6.20
CA GLY A 194 -18.64 -33.36 -5.23
C GLY A 194 -18.31 -32.62 -3.95
N GLY A 195 -18.49 -33.27 -2.81
CA GLY A 195 -18.17 -32.76 -1.50
C GLY A 195 -17.72 -33.88 -0.57
N ILE A 196 -17.07 -33.51 0.52
CA ILE A 196 -16.71 -34.43 1.59
C ILE A 196 -17.72 -34.23 2.72
N LEU A 197 -18.52 -35.25 2.99
CA LEU A 197 -19.41 -35.29 4.15
C LEU A 197 -18.65 -35.83 5.34
N THR A 198 -18.68 -35.09 6.45
CA THR A 198 -18.11 -35.54 7.72
C THR A 198 -19.23 -35.64 8.76
N GLY A 199 -19.56 -36.86 9.18
CA GLY A 199 -20.42 -37.13 10.31
C GLY A 199 -19.64 -36.98 11.62
N ILE A 200 -20.20 -36.23 12.56
CA ILE A 200 -19.63 -35.96 13.88
C ILE A 200 -20.71 -36.08 14.95
N ILE A 201 -20.30 -36.34 16.19
CA ILE A 201 -21.18 -36.21 17.36
C ILE A 201 -20.95 -34.82 17.95
N PRO A 202 -21.94 -33.91 17.90
CA PRO A 202 -21.74 -32.50 18.27
C PRO A 202 -21.15 -32.29 19.67
N GLU A 203 -21.70 -32.98 20.67
CA GLU A 203 -21.27 -32.89 22.08
C GLU A 203 -19.79 -33.26 22.28
N ARG A 204 -19.33 -34.33 21.61
CA ARG A 204 -17.94 -34.81 21.74
C ARG A 204 -16.99 -33.99 20.87
N GLN A 205 -17.43 -33.54 19.69
CA GLN A 205 -16.59 -32.80 18.76
C GLN A 205 -16.21 -31.41 19.29
N ALA A 206 -17.10 -30.76 20.05
CA ALA A 206 -16.80 -29.50 20.73
C ALA A 206 -15.61 -29.59 21.71
N SER A 207 -15.30 -30.78 22.23
CA SER A 207 -14.14 -31.01 23.11
C SER A 207 -12.80 -31.12 22.37
N VAL A 208 -12.82 -31.33 21.06
CA VAL A 208 -11.61 -31.63 20.24
C VAL A 208 -11.36 -30.57 19.17
N SER A 209 -12.33 -29.70 18.88
CA SER A 209 -12.23 -28.68 17.83
C SER A 209 -13.04 -27.44 18.15
N TYR A 210 -12.49 -26.27 17.84
CA TYR A 210 -13.14 -24.96 17.97
C TYR A 210 -14.15 -24.66 16.84
N LEU A 211 -14.62 -25.68 16.11
CA LEU A 211 -15.62 -25.53 15.04
C LEU A 211 -16.84 -24.68 15.44
N PRO A 212 -17.43 -24.83 16.66
CA PRO A 212 -18.58 -24.04 17.07
C PRO A 212 -18.34 -22.52 17.06
N ASP A 213 -17.11 -22.08 17.33
CA ASP A 213 -16.76 -20.65 17.40
C ASP A 213 -16.51 -20.02 16.01
N ILE A 214 -16.23 -20.85 15.00
CA ILE A 214 -15.88 -20.40 13.64
C ILE A 214 -17.12 -20.24 12.76
N ILE A 215 -18.24 -20.87 13.13
CA ILE A 215 -19.48 -20.75 12.36
C ILE A 215 -19.99 -19.31 12.42
N VAL A 216 -20.19 -18.72 11.25
CA VAL A 216 -20.75 -17.37 11.12
C VAL A 216 -22.16 -17.40 11.72
N LYS A 217 -22.37 -16.66 12.82
CA LYS A 217 -23.61 -16.66 13.63
C LYS A 217 -24.91 -16.44 12.83
N ASN A 218 -24.82 -15.92 11.61
CA ASN A 218 -25.96 -15.63 10.73
C ASN A 218 -26.16 -16.65 9.59
N GLU A 219 -25.24 -17.58 9.36
CA GLU A 219 -25.30 -18.53 8.24
C GLU A 219 -25.58 -19.97 8.70
N GLY A 220 -25.33 -20.29 9.97
CA GLY A 220 -25.60 -21.61 10.53
C GLY A 220 -25.46 -21.64 12.05
N SER A 221 -26.00 -22.67 12.69
CA SER A 221 -25.80 -22.96 14.11
C SER A 221 -25.38 -24.40 14.28
N TYR A 222 -24.46 -24.63 15.21
CA TYR A 222 -24.01 -25.96 15.60
C TYR A 222 -25.17 -26.82 16.14
N SER A 223 -26.17 -26.18 16.74
CA SER A 223 -27.38 -26.84 17.25
C SER A 223 -28.27 -27.46 16.17
N TYR A 224 -28.11 -27.07 14.90
CA TYR A 224 -28.88 -27.65 13.79
C TYR A 224 -28.47 -29.10 13.48
N LEU A 225 -27.29 -29.53 13.93
CA LEU A 225 -26.84 -30.91 13.75
C LEU A 225 -27.59 -31.88 14.67
N ASP A 226 -27.98 -31.43 15.87
CA ASP A 226 -28.80 -32.23 16.80
C ASP A 226 -30.30 -32.05 16.54
N HIS A 227 -30.71 -30.86 16.09
CA HIS A 227 -32.10 -30.49 15.84
C HIS A 227 -32.28 -29.99 14.40
N PRO A 228 -32.39 -30.89 13.41
CA PRO A 228 -32.50 -30.52 11.99
C PRO A 228 -33.79 -29.75 11.68
N GLU A 229 -34.81 -29.87 12.52
CA GLU A 229 -36.07 -29.13 12.42
C GLU A 229 -35.98 -27.64 12.74
N LEU A 230 -34.87 -27.19 13.33
CA LEU A 230 -34.59 -25.77 13.56
C LEU A 230 -33.93 -25.08 12.34
N ILE A 231 -33.63 -25.83 11.28
CA ILE A 231 -33.08 -25.26 10.05
C ILE A 231 -34.13 -24.32 9.44
N PRO A 232 -33.83 -23.02 9.30
CA PRO A 232 -34.79 -22.10 8.72
C PRO A 232 -35.06 -22.50 7.27
N GLU A 233 -36.34 -22.65 6.94
CA GLU A 233 -36.80 -22.82 5.57
C GLU A 233 -36.21 -21.70 4.71
N PRO A 234 -35.59 -22.01 3.55
CA PRO A 234 -35.00 -20.98 2.71
C PRO A 234 -36.07 -19.98 2.30
N SER A 235 -35.80 -18.69 2.50
CA SER A 235 -36.71 -17.59 2.13
C SER A 235 -36.96 -17.49 0.61
N PHE A 236 -36.27 -18.32 -0.19
CA PHE A 236 -36.51 -18.50 -1.60
C PHE A 236 -37.28 -19.80 -1.84
N SER A 237 -38.60 -19.69 -1.97
CA SER A 237 -39.44 -20.74 -2.53
C SER A 237 -39.12 -20.88 -4.02
N PHE A 238 -38.46 -21.97 -4.42
CA PHE A 238 -38.49 -22.40 -5.81
C PHE A 238 -39.88 -22.96 -6.06
N GLU A 239 -40.68 -22.26 -6.87
CA GLU A 239 -41.94 -22.78 -7.37
C GLU A 239 -41.61 -24.01 -8.22
N VAL A 240 -41.66 -25.18 -7.61
CA VAL A 240 -41.59 -26.46 -8.31
C VAL A 240 -42.85 -26.53 -9.14
N THR A 241 -42.76 -26.12 -10.41
CA THR A 241 -43.82 -26.35 -11.39
C THR A 241 -44.15 -27.83 -11.33
N ALA A 242 -45.42 -28.17 -11.11
CA ALA A 242 -45.93 -29.52 -10.85
C ALA A 242 -45.69 -30.55 -11.99
N ASP A 243 -44.92 -30.17 -13.02
CA ASP A 243 -44.61 -30.94 -14.22
C ASP A 243 -43.32 -31.76 -14.10
N ASP A 244 -42.51 -31.56 -13.04
CA ASP A 244 -41.25 -32.30 -12.79
C ASP A 244 -41.30 -33.14 -11.51
N LYS A 245 -42.45 -33.76 -11.22
CA LYS A 245 -42.46 -34.93 -10.32
C LYS A 245 -41.94 -36.12 -11.11
N PRO A 246 -40.80 -36.75 -10.76
CA PRO A 246 -40.47 -38.04 -11.34
C PRO A 246 -41.61 -38.99 -10.97
N SER A 247 -42.29 -39.51 -11.98
CA SER A 247 -43.30 -40.54 -11.82
C SER A 247 -42.63 -41.73 -11.14
N VAL A 248 -42.80 -41.84 -9.83
CA VAL A 248 -42.53 -43.06 -9.08
C VAL A 248 -43.56 -44.05 -9.60
N LYS A 249 -43.18 -44.83 -10.62
CA LYS A 249 -43.85 -46.09 -10.90
C LYS A 249 -43.58 -46.96 -9.70
N GLU A 250 -44.59 -47.11 -8.84
CA GLU A 250 -44.65 -48.21 -7.89
C GLU A 250 -44.38 -49.50 -8.68
N ALA A 251 -43.27 -50.16 -8.35
CA ALA A 251 -43.04 -51.52 -8.79
C ALA A 251 -44.20 -52.37 -8.22
N PRO A 252 -44.86 -53.20 -9.04
CA PRO A 252 -45.92 -54.05 -8.54
C PRO A 252 -45.34 -55.01 -7.50
N ALA A 253 -46.02 -55.11 -6.37
CA ALA A 253 -45.73 -56.07 -5.32
C ALA A 253 -45.77 -57.50 -5.89
N GLU A 254 -44.59 -58.10 -6.07
CA GLU A 254 -44.48 -59.56 -6.14
C GLU A 254 -44.33 -60.09 -4.72
N GLU A 255 -45.47 -60.20 -4.05
CA GLU A 255 -45.64 -61.09 -2.91
C GLU A 255 -46.10 -62.46 -3.45
N GLU A 256 -45.30 -63.48 -3.17
CA GLU A 256 -45.74 -64.86 -2.96
C GLU A 256 -46.36 -65.63 -4.15
N ARG A 257 -45.49 -66.35 -4.88
CA ARG A 257 -45.84 -67.69 -5.38
C ARG A 257 -44.72 -68.69 -5.05
N LEU A 258 -45.02 -69.50 -4.04
CA LEU A 258 -44.44 -70.82 -3.79
C LEU A 258 -44.37 -71.66 -5.08
N GLY A 259 -43.23 -72.34 -5.23
CA GLY A 259 -42.94 -73.38 -6.21
C GLY A 259 -41.52 -73.90 -5.99
#